data_AF-A0A965YJ12-F1
#
_entry.id   AF-A0A965YJ12-F1
#
_cell.length_a   1.000
_cell.length_b   1.000
_cell.length_c   1.000
_cell.angle_alpha   90.00
_cell.angle_beta   90.00
_cell.angle_gamma   90.00
#
_symmetry.space_group_name_H-M   'P 1'
#
loop_
_entity.id
_entity.type
_entity.pdbx_description
1 polymer ?
#
loop_
_entity_poly.entity_id
_entity_poly.type
_entity_poly.pdbx_seq_one_letter_code
_entity_poly.pdbx_strand_id
1 'polypeptide(L)'
;MIKDKLNLIYRYIKYYFSALPKGGFGIHSPFVYYFLTEVIEECLPYYSYHTIERIRQNLLRDKSYINITDYGTGKSCKKQICKIAKISSKNKKDSQLIFRIAVFAKAKNILELGTSLGTTTMYLGMADHNSKIISLEGCPETANIAKTNIKNAKLSNVNIITGNIDNTLSDALKQMPTIDLAFFDANHQEVSTINYFEQCLSKANKNSIFIFDDIHWSDGMDKAWKYICRNSKSVVTIDLFSMGIVFFNPELNKHNYKIKY
;
A
#
# COMPACT_ATOMS: atom_id res chain seq x y z
N MET A 1 4.09 -15.22 -18.05
CA MET A 1 4.16 -13.79 -18.44
C MET A 1 3.06 -13.35 -19.41
N ILE A 2 2.89 -13.95 -20.61
CA ILE A 2 1.81 -13.55 -21.55
C ILE A 2 0.41 -13.97 -21.04
N LYS A 3 0.28 -15.22 -20.58
CA LYS A 3 -0.96 -15.75 -20.00
C LYS A 3 -1.43 -14.94 -18.79
N ASP A 4 -0.49 -14.52 -17.94
CA ASP A 4 -0.78 -13.73 -16.73
C ASP A 4 -1.28 -12.32 -17.10
N LYS A 5 -0.66 -11.68 -18.11
CA LYS A 5 -1.13 -10.39 -18.63
C LYS A 5 -2.52 -10.48 -19.25
N LEU A 6 -2.81 -11.51 -20.04
CA LEU A 6 -4.14 -11.73 -20.61
C LEU A 6 -5.19 -11.97 -19.52
N ASN A 7 -4.83 -12.72 -18.47
CA ASN A 7 -5.70 -12.95 -17.32
C ASN A 7 -5.99 -11.64 -16.57
N LEU A 8 -4.97 -10.81 -16.34
CA LEU A 8 -5.15 -9.50 -15.70
C LEU A 8 -6.06 -8.58 -16.53
N ILE A 9 -5.90 -8.56 -17.85
CA ILE A 9 -6.80 -7.81 -18.76
C ILE A 9 -8.24 -8.33 -18.65
N TYR A 10 -8.43 -9.64 -18.67
CA TYR A 10 -9.75 -10.25 -18.50
C TYR A 10 -10.39 -9.89 -17.15
N ARG A 11 -9.62 -9.95 -16.06
CA ARG A 11 -10.06 -9.51 -14.72
C ARG A 11 -10.46 -8.03 -14.74
N TYR A 12 -9.67 -7.18 -15.39
CA TYR A 12 -9.97 -5.76 -15.49
C TYR A 12 -11.26 -5.48 -16.26
N ILE A 13 -11.49 -6.19 -17.37
CA ILE A 13 -12.74 -6.06 -18.14
C ILE A 13 -13.94 -6.44 -17.27
N LYS A 14 -13.88 -7.58 -16.57
CA LYS A 14 -14.94 -8.01 -15.65
C LYS A 14 -15.17 -7.00 -14.53
N TYR A 15 -14.09 -6.50 -13.95
CA TYR A 15 -14.12 -5.45 -12.94
C TYR A 15 -14.84 -4.20 -13.48
N TYR A 16 -14.43 -3.70 -14.65
CA TYR A 16 -14.92 -2.47 -15.25
C TYR A 16 -16.43 -2.46 -15.49
N PHE A 17 -17.02 -3.60 -15.86
CA PHE A 17 -18.47 -3.71 -16.04
C PHE A 17 -19.25 -3.86 -14.72
N SER A 18 -18.59 -4.28 -13.64
CA SER A 18 -19.22 -4.42 -12.31
C SER A 18 -18.96 -3.25 -11.36
N ALA A 19 -17.98 -2.40 -11.67
CA ALA A 19 -17.60 -1.27 -10.84
C ALA A 19 -18.50 -0.06 -11.06
N LEU A 20 -18.84 0.62 -9.97
CA LEU A 20 -19.57 1.88 -9.98
C LEU A 20 -18.72 2.98 -10.64
N PRO A 21 -19.36 3.95 -11.31
CA PRO A 21 -18.66 5.08 -11.91
C PRO A 21 -18.05 6.01 -10.86
N LYS A 22 -17.16 6.89 -11.33
CA LYS A 22 -16.61 8.02 -10.56
C LYS A 22 -17.71 9.03 -10.21
N GLY A 23 -17.45 9.90 -9.24
CA GLY A 23 -18.33 10.97 -8.76
C GLY A 23 -19.29 10.53 -7.64
N GLY A 24 -19.12 9.32 -7.09
CA GLY A 24 -19.96 8.81 -6.01
C GLY A 24 -21.42 8.49 -6.41
N PHE A 25 -21.75 8.45 -7.70
CA PHE A 25 -23.10 8.11 -8.16
C PHE A 25 -23.50 6.70 -7.68
N GLY A 26 -24.68 6.59 -7.08
CA GLY A 26 -25.20 5.34 -6.52
C GLY A 26 -24.66 4.97 -5.12
N ILE A 27 -23.87 5.85 -4.50
CA ILE A 27 -23.37 5.66 -3.13
C ILE A 27 -24.30 6.36 -2.14
N HIS A 28 -25.00 5.56 -1.33
CA HIS A 28 -25.92 6.08 -0.30
C HIS A 28 -25.25 6.33 1.06
N SER A 29 -24.06 5.76 1.29
CA SER A 29 -23.31 5.99 2.53
C SER A 29 -22.62 7.36 2.47
N PRO A 30 -22.97 8.33 3.34
CA PRO A 30 -22.35 9.66 3.31
C PRO A 30 -20.83 9.60 3.53
N PHE A 31 -20.37 8.69 4.39
CA PHE A 31 -18.96 8.43 4.63
C PHE A 31 -18.23 8.00 3.35
N VAL A 32 -18.79 7.03 2.63
CA VAL A 32 -18.14 6.49 1.41
C VAL A 32 -18.21 7.52 0.30
N TYR A 33 -19.32 8.23 0.14
CA TYR A 33 -19.45 9.31 -0.84
C TYR A 33 -18.38 10.38 -0.62
N TYR A 34 -18.22 10.85 0.63
CA TYR A 34 -17.19 11.82 1.00
C TYR A 34 -15.78 11.27 0.72
N PHE A 35 -15.48 10.04 1.14
CA PHE A 35 -14.16 9.45 0.90
C PHE A 35 -13.83 9.32 -0.60
N LEU A 36 -14.81 8.97 -1.43
CA LEU A 36 -14.60 8.84 -2.87
C LEU A 36 -14.31 10.19 -3.53
N THR A 37 -15.12 11.20 -3.21
CA THR A 37 -15.05 12.52 -3.85
C THR A 37 -13.86 13.34 -3.34
N GLU A 38 -13.62 13.34 -2.03
CA GLU A 38 -12.64 14.22 -1.39
C GLU A 38 -11.27 13.57 -1.15
N VAL A 39 -11.16 12.23 -1.27
CA VAL A 39 -9.89 11.51 -1.07
C VAL A 39 -9.47 10.76 -2.32
N ILE A 40 -10.34 9.94 -2.91
CA ILE A 40 -9.96 9.15 -4.09
C ILE A 40 -9.82 10.04 -5.33
N GLU A 41 -10.81 10.90 -5.59
CA GLU A 41 -10.87 11.73 -6.78
C GLU A 41 -10.09 13.05 -6.68
N GLU A 42 -9.74 13.47 -5.47
CA GLU A 42 -8.92 14.65 -5.22
C GLU A 42 -7.55 14.54 -5.93
N CYS A 43 -7.19 15.56 -6.69
CA CYS A 43 -6.00 15.58 -7.55
C CYS A 43 -5.12 16.82 -7.35
N LEU A 44 -5.43 17.68 -6.38
CA LEU A 44 -4.66 18.88 -6.11
C LEU A 44 -3.22 18.54 -5.69
N PRO A 45 -2.23 19.30 -6.19
CA PRO A 45 -0.83 19.09 -5.84
C PRO A 45 -0.56 19.51 -4.40
N TYR A 46 0.12 18.65 -3.64
CA TYR A 46 0.70 19.00 -2.34
C TYR A 46 2.17 19.41 -2.51
N TYR A 47 2.62 20.37 -1.70
CA TYR A 47 4.01 20.85 -1.70
C TYR A 47 5.02 19.70 -1.53
N SER A 48 4.65 18.71 -0.72
CA SER A 48 5.43 17.50 -0.42
C SER A 48 5.77 16.67 -1.66
N TYR A 49 4.92 16.67 -2.69
CA TYR A 49 5.07 15.79 -3.84
C TYR A 49 6.33 16.08 -4.65
N HIS A 50 6.71 17.36 -4.79
CA HIS A 50 7.83 17.74 -5.65
C HIS A 50 9.16 17.11 -5.22
N THR A 51 9.43 17.09 -3.91
CA THR A 51 10.66 16.50 -3.36
C THR A 51 10.74 15.00 -3.65
N ILE A 52 9.64 14.27 -3.44
CA ILE A 52 9.58 12.82 -3.67
C ILE A 52 9.69 12.50 -5.16
N GLU A 53 8.96 13.24 -6.01
CA GLU A 53 9.01 13.02 -7.46
C GLU A 53 10.41 13.25 -8.03
N ARG A 54 11.15 14.24 -7.52
CA ARG A 54 12.54 14.45 -7.92
C ARG A 54 13.42 13.24 -7.56
N ILE A 55 13.26 12.67 -6.37
CA ILE A 55 13.99 11.46 -5.95
C ILE A 55 13.60 10.28 -6.85
N ARG A 56 12.31 10.09 -7.13
CA ARG A 56 11.83 9.05 -8.07
C ARG A 56 12.48 9.19 -9.44
N GLN A 57 12.56 10.40 -10.00
CA GLN A 57 13.19 10.61 -11.30
C GLN A 57 14.68 10.24 -11.30
N ASN A 58 15.40 10.50 -10.19
CA ASN A 58 16.79 10.08 -10.04
C ASN A 58 16.90 8.54 -10.02
N LEU A 59 16.06 7.85 -9.24
CA LEU A 59 16.02 6.39 -9.20
C LEU A 59 15.73 5.77 -10.58
N LEU A 60 14.81 6.37 -11.34
CA LEU A 60 14.47 5.91 -12.70
C LEU A 60 15.60 6.09 -13.72
N ARG A 61 16.60 6.93 -13.43
CA ARG A 61 17.79 7.17 -14.26
C ARG A 61 19.02 6.41 -13.77
N ASP A 62 19.00 5.91 -12.54
CA ASP A 62 20.13 5.21 -11.92
C ASP A 62 20.34 3.81 -12.54
N LYS A 63 21.49 3.63 -13.19
CA LYS A 63 21.88 2.37 -13.87
C LYS A 63 22.79 1.49 -13.01
N SER A 64 23.09 1.88 -11.78
CA SER A 64 23.87 1.08 -10.85
C SER A 64 23.13 -0.22 -10.50
N TYR A 65 23.90 -1.22 -10.09
CA TYR A 65 23.41 -2.55 -9.78
C TYR A 65 23.49 -2.82 -8.29
N ILE A 66 22.45 -3.47 -7.76
CA ILE A 66 22.42 -3.99 -6.40
C ILE A 66 22.06 -5.47 -6.39
N ASN A 67 22.44 -6.14 -5.31
CA ASN A 67 22.06 -7.53 -5.07
C ASN A 67 20.67 -7.55 -4.44
N ILE A 68 19.72 -8.21 -5.10
CA ILE A 68 18.39 -8.43 -4.56
C ILE A 68 18.34 -9.79 -3.90
N THR A 69 18.02 -9.78 -2.60
CA THR A 69 17.66 -10.98 -1.85
C THR A 69 16.16 -11.16 -1.93
N ASP A 70 15.72 -12.28 -2.50
CA ASP A 70 14.30 -12.59 -2.65
C ASP A 70 13.85 -13.52 -1.53
N TYR A 71 12.81 -13.12 -0.80
CA TYR A 71 12.25 -13.87 0.33
C TYR A 71 10.87 -14.49 0.02
N GLY A 72 10.35 -14.37 -1.21
CA GLY A 72 8.97 -14.83 -1.47
C GLY A 72 8.62 -15.24 -2.90
N THR A 73 9.15 -14.60 -3.94
CA THR A 73 8.61 -14.75 -5.31
C THR A 73 9.63 -15.12 -6.38
N GLY A 74 10.92 -15.15 -6.07
CA GLY A 74 11.97 -15.28 -7.08
C GLY A 74 13.34 -15.74 -6.59
N LYS A 75 14.33 -15.66 -7.47
CA LYS A 75 15.74 -15.97 -7.18
C LYS A 75 16.52 -14.70 -6.88
N SER A 76 17.37 -14.76 -5.87
CA SER A 76 18.32 -13.69 -5.60
C SER A 76 19.18 -13.40 -6.82
N CYS A 77 19.24 -12.12 -7.23
CA CYS A 77 19.91 -11.72 -8.46
C CYS A 77 20.37 -10.27 -8.42
N LYS A 78 21.31 -9.92 -9.29
CA LYS A 78 21.69 -8.52 -9.51
C LYS A 78 20.65 -7.84 -10.39
N LYS A 79 20.14 -6.69 -9.94
CA LYS A 79 19.21 -5.85 -10.71
C LYS A 79 19.68 -4.39 -10.71
N GLN A 80 19.35 -3.69 -11.78
CA GLN A 80 19.58 -2.25 -11.87
C GLN A 80 18.54 -1.50 -11.02
N ILE A 81 18.96 -0.43 -10.35
CA ILE A 81 18.07 0.42 -9.54
C ILE A 81 16.90 0.94 -10.37
N CYS A 82 17.13 1.48 -11.56
CA CYS A 82 16.06 1.97 -12.43
C CYS A 82 15.04 0.90 -12.82
N LYS A 83 15.45 -0.37 -12.95
CA LYS A 83 14.53 -1.48 -13.24
C LYS A 83 13.68 -1.82 -12.01
N ILE A 84 14.28 -1.80 -10.82
CA ILE A 84 13.56 -2.00 -9.56
C ILE A 84 12.56 -0.86 -9.36
N ALA A 85 12.99 0.40 -9.54
CA ALA A 85 12.13 1.57 -9.43
C ALA A 85 10.92 1.50 -10.37
N LYS A 86 11.11 1.06 -11.62
CA LYS A 86 10.00 0.92 -12.60
C LYS A 86 8.97 -0.14 -12.23
N ILE A 87 9.39 -1.20 -11.54
CA ILE A 87 8.53 -2.36 -11.25
C ILE A 87 7.88 -2.23 -9.88
N SER A 88 8.65 -1.84 -8.87
CA SER A 88 8.26 -1.89 -7.45
C SER A 88 7.79 -0.55 -6.89
N SER A 89 8.13 0.59 -7.52
CA SER A 89 7.57 1.86 -7.04
C SER A 89 6.18 2.03 -7.61
N LYS A 90 5.20 2.32 -6.75
CA LYS A 90 3.89 2.75 -7.20
C LYS A 90 4.00 3.96 -8.12
N ASN A 91 3.09 4.05 -9.08
CA ASN A 91 3.00 5.20 -9.95
C ASN A 91 2.62 6.46 -9.13
N LYS A 92 2.79 7.63 -9.74
CA LYS A 92 2.51 8.92 -9.11
C LYS A 92 1.09 9.01 -8.57
N LYS A 93 0.09 8.59 -9.35
CA LYS A 93 -1.33 8.69 -8.99
C LYS A 93 -1.64 7.90 -7.72
N ASP A 94 -1.16 6.65 -7.65
CA ASP A 94 -1.44 5.75 -6.53
C ASP A 94 -0.65 6.13 -5.27
N SER A 95 0.59 6.58 -5.44
CA SER A 95 1.39 7.07 -4.30
C SER A 95 0.76 8.30 -3.65
N GLN A 96 0.20 9.20 -4.48
CA GLN A 96 -0.52 10.38 -4.00
C GLN A 96 -1.84 10.00 -3.33
N LEU A 97 -2.55 8.99 -3.84
CA LEU A 97 -3.74 8.47 -3.17
C LEU A 97 -3.40 7.94 -1.77
N ILE A 98 -2.36 7.11 -1.64
CA ILE A 98 -1.91 6.59 -0.34
C ILE A 98 -1.59 7.72 0.64
N PHE A 99 -0.90 8.78 0.16
CA PHE A 99 -0.68 10.00 0.95
C PHE A 99 -1.99 10.65 1.42
N ARG A 100 -2.96 10.85 0.51
CA ARG A 100 -4.23 11.47 0.87
C ARG A 100 -5.02 10.62 1.85
N ILE A 101 -4.96 9.30 1.75
CA ILE A 101 -5.56 8.39 2.72
C ILE A 101 -4.90 8.55 4.10
N ALA A 102 -3.57 8.66 4.16
CA ALA A 102 -2.86 8.92 5.42
C ALA A 102 -3.26 10.27 6.06
N VAL A 103 -3.41 11.32 5.24
CA VAL A 103 -3.91 12.63 5.68
C VAL A 103 -5.34 12.53 6.18
N PHE A 104 -6.23 11.89 5.41
CA PHE A 104 -7.65 11.68 5.78
C PHE A 104 -7.79 10.92 7.10
N ALA A 105 -7.00 9.85 7.27
CA ALA A 105 -6.98 9.05 8.49
C ALA A 105 -6.41 9.80 9.71
N LYS A 106 -5.71 10.92 9.49
CA LYS A 106 -4.86 11.59 10.49
C LYS A 106 -3.91 10.60 11.18
N ALA A 107 -3.36 9.69 10.38
CA ALA A 107 -2.68 8.50 10.89
C ALA A 107 -1.42 8.87 11.68
N LYS A 108 -1.32 8.39 12.92
CA LYS A 108 -0.15 8.61 13.78
C LYS A 108 0.74 7.39 13.87
N ASN A 109 0.17 6.19 13.84
CA ASN A 109 0.91 4.94 13.84
C ASN A 109 0.71 4.24 12.50
N ILE A 110 1.71 4.28 11.63
CA ILE A 110 1.64 3.76 10.27
C ILE A 110 2.58 2.55 10.14
N LEU A 111 2.06 1.47 9.57
CA LEU A 111 2.83 0.28 9.23
C LEU A 111 2.88 0.13 7.71
N GLU A 112 4.06 -0.14 7.16
CA GLU A 112 4.23 -0.48 5.74
C GLU A 112 4.94 -1.84 5.62
N LEU A 113 4.39 -2.73 4.81
CA LEU A 113 4.97 -4.03 4.51
C LEU A 113 5.41 -3.98 3.04
N GLY A 114 6.71 -3.87 2.79
CA GLY A 114 7.28 -3.67 1.47
C GLY A 114 7.75 -2.25 1.24
N THR A 115 8.96 -1.91 1.69
CA THR A 115 9.56 -0.58 1.51
C THR A 115 10.09 -0.35 0.09
N SER A 116 10.69 -1.38 -0.50
CA SER A 116 11.51 -1.31 -1.71
C SER A 116 12.53 -0.16 -1.64
N LEU A 117 12.51 0.79 -2.59
CA LEU A 117 13.40 1.95 -2.65
C LEU A 117 12.91 3.14 -1.79
N GLY A 118 11.83 2.98 -1.03
CA GLY A 118 11.33 3.97 -0.07
C GLY A 118 10.41 5.05 -0.66
N THR A 119 9.97 4.92 -1.92
CA THR A 119 9.15 5.95 -2.57
C THR A 119 7.80 6.15 -1.87
N THR A 120 7.04 5.07 -1.66
CA THR A 120 5.73 5.13 -0.96
C THR A 120 5.91 5.47 0.51
N THR A 121 6.96 4.96 1.14
CA THR A 121 7.35 5.31 2.51
C THR A 121 7.56 6.81 2.69
N MET A 122 8.20 7.48 1.73
CA MET A 122 8.37 8.94 1.78
C MET A 122 7.04 9.68 1.65
N TYR A 123 6.12 9.18 0.83
CA TYR A 123 4.75 9.71 0.75
C TYR A 123 4.05 9.60 2.11
N LEU A 124 4.06 8.42 2.73
CA LEU A 124 3.50 8.24 4.08
C LEU A 124 4.17 9.17 5.11
N GLY A 125 5.50 9.30 5.08
CA GLY A 125 6.26 10.18 5.99
C GLY A 125 5.94 11.65 5.85
N MET A 126 5.62 12.11 4.64
CA MET A 126 5.26 13.49 4.39
C MET A 126 3.80 13.83 4.71
N ALA A 127 2.93 12.83 4.91
CA ALA A 127 1.53 13.07 5.26
C ALA A 127 1.40 13.78 6.61
N ASP A 128 2.26 13.40 7.57
CA ASP A 128 2.40 14.07 8.86
C ASP A 128 3.78 13.80 9.45
N HIS A 129 4.59 14.85 9.64
CA HIS A 129 5.92 14.74 10.23
C HIS A 129 5.92 14.29 11.69
N ASN A 130 4.78 14.36 12.39
CA ASN A 130 4.61 13.88 13.76
C ASN A 130 4.07 12.45 13.85
N SER A 131 3.81 11.79 12.72
CA SER A 131 3.49 10.36 12.70
C SER A 131 4.72 9.52 13.07
N LYS A 132 4.51 8.24 13.36
CA LYS A 132 5.54 7.21 13.52
C LYS A 132 5.27 6.14 12.47
N ILE A 133 6.22 5.96 11.56
CA ILE A 133 6.14 4.95 10.51
C ILE A 133 7.15 3.86 10.80
N ILE A 134 6.68 2.61 10.80
CA ILE A 134 7.54 1.43 10.72
C ILE A 134 7.34 0.81 9.34
N SER A 135 8.41 0.69 8.57
CA SER A 135 8.39 0.09 7.23
C SER A 135 9.29 -1.14 7.20
N LEU A 136 8.79 -2.25 6.68
CA LEU A 136 9.48 -3.54 6.67
C LEU A 136 10.02 -3.84 5.27
N GLU A 137 11.33 -4.08 5.19
CA GLU A 137 12.01 -4.40 3.92
C GLU A 137 12.79 -5.71 4.02
N GLY A 138 12.51 -6.63 3.10
CA GLY A 138 13.23 -7.90 3.04
C GLY A 138 14.70 -7.73 2.66
N CYS A 139 14.98 -7.00 1.58
CA CYS A 139 16.32 -6.96 1.01
C CYS A 139 17.20 -5.87 1.66
N PRO A 140 18.40 -6.20 2.18
CA PRO A 140 19.26 -5.21 2.83
C PRO A 140 19.72 -4.07 1.91
N GLU A 141 19.99 -4.34 0.64
CA GLU A 141 20.46 -3.33 -0.32
C GLU A 141 19.37 -2.31 -0.67
N THR A 142 18.13 -2.77 -0.91
CA THR A 142 16.98 -1.88 -1.12
C THR A 142 16.68 -1.07 0.14
N ALA A 143 16.74 -1.69 1.32
CA ALA A 143 16.57 -0.99 2.59
C ALA A 143 17.61 0.13 2.79
N ASN A 144 18.87 -0.10 2.42
CA ASN A 144 19.93 0.92 2.52
C ASN A 144 19.69 2.11 1.57
N ILE A 145 19.24 1.83 0.35
CA ILE A 145 18.85 2.88 -0.60
C ILE A 145 17.63 3.65 -0.08
N ALA A 146 16.62 2.94 0.43
CA ALA A 146 15.43 3.57 1.01
C ALA A 146 15.78 4.49 2.18
N LYS A 147 16.63 4.06 3.11
CA LYS A 147 17.14 4.89 4.21
C LYS A 147 17.83 6.16 3.69
N THR A 148 18.63 6.04 2.63
CA THR A 148 19.30 7.18 1.99
C THR A 148 18.28 8.15 1.38
N ASN A 149 17.26 7.64 0.67
CA ASN A 149 16.21 8.44 0.08
C ASN A 149 15.37 9.18 1.13
N ILE A 150 14.98 8.49 2.21
CA ILE A 150 14.24 9.07 3.34
C ILE A 150 15.05 10.19 4.00
N LYS A 151 16.36 9.98 4.21
CA LYS A 151 17.26 11.02 4.71
C LYS A 151 17.31 12.22 3.76
N ASN A 152 17.41 11.98 2.45
CA ASN A 152 17.41 13.05 1.44
C ASN A 152 16.07 13.80 1.37
N ALA A 153 14.96 13.13 1.70
CA ALA A 153 13.64 13.74 1.85
C ALA A 153 13.46 14.46 3.20
N LYS A 154 14.46 14.44 4.08
CA LYS A 154 14.45 15.07 5.41
C LYS A 154 13.35 14.52 6.33
N LEU A 155 13.09 13.22 6.23
CA LEU A 155 12.11 12.54 7.08
C LEU A 155 12.81 11.87 8.26
N SER A 156 12.40 12.24 9.48
CA SER A 156 12.91 11.67 10.74
C SER A 156 11.88 10.75 11.43
N ASN A 157 10.66 10.69 10.90
CA ASN A 157 9.53 9.93 11.43
C ASN A 157 9.43 8.50 10.89
N VAL A 158 10.40 8.05 10.09
CA VAL A 158 10.38 6.74 9.44
C VAL A 158 11.49 5.85 10.00
N ASN A 159 11.11 4.67 10.47
CA ASN A 159 12.02 3.59 10.85
C ASN A 159 11.89 2.41 9.87
N ILE A 160 12.99 2.05 9.20
CA ILE A 160 13.04 0.86 8.35
C ILE A 160 13.63 -0.31 9.12
N ILE A 161 12.85 -1.39 9.26
CA ILE A 161 13.29 -2.66 9.81
C ILE A 161 13.63 -3.59 8.64
N THR A 162 14.88 -4.04 8.59
CA THR A 162 15.38 -4.91 7.51
C THR A 162 15.32 -6.37 7.92
N GLY A 163 14.74 -7.22 7.09
CA GLY A 163 14.67 -8.67 7.29
C GLY A 163 13.38 -9.27 6.72
N ASN A 164 13.30 -10.60 6.69
CA ASN A 164 12.08 -11.29 6.24
C ASN A 164 10.88 -10.86 7.09
N ILE A 165 9.83 -10.36 6.43
CA ILE A 165 8.59 -9.86 7.04
C ILE A 165 7.93 -10.91 7.93
N ASP A 166 8.02 -12.20 7.57
CA ASP A 166 7.50 -13.29 8.39
C ASP A 166 8.11 -13.33 9.81
N ASN A 167 9.34 -12.83 9.95
CA ASN A 167 10.07 -12.75 11.21
C ASN A 167 10.01 -11.36 11.84
N THR A 168 9.99 -10.29 11.04
CA THR A 168 10.09 -8.91 11.54
C THR A 168 8.75 -8.28 11.88
N LEU A 169 7.64 -8.77 11.32
CA LEU A 169 6.30 -8.20 11.56
C LEU A 169 5.90 -8.28 13.04
N SER A 170 6.08 -9.43 13.69
CA SER A 170 5.73 -9.59 15.11
C SER A 170 6.45 -8.59 16.01
N ASP A 171 7.74 -8.36 15.78
CA ASP A 171 8.54 -7.42 16.56
C ASP A 171 8.20 -5.95 16.25
N ALA A 172 7.79 -5.64 15.01
CA ALA A 172 7.25 -4.33 14.67
C ALA A 172 5.92 -4.07 15.39
N LEU A 173 5.01 -5.05 15.41
CA LEU A 173 3.70 -4.95 16.06
C LEU A 173 3.81 -4.78 17.59
N LYS A 174 4.86 -5.31 18.23
CA LYS A 174 5.13 -5.06 19.66
C LYS A 174 5.44 -3.58 19.95
N GLN A 175 5.98 -2.85 18.98
CA GLN A 175 6.32 -1.42 19.10
C GLN A 175 5.14 -0.48 18.80
N MET A 176 3.98 -1.05 18.43
CA MET A 176 2.78 -0.33 18.00
C MET A 176 1.59 -0.72 18.89
N PRO A 177 1.06 0.21 19.71
CA PRO A 177 -0.14 -0.04 20.50
C PRO A 177 -1.35 -0.26 19.58
N THR A 178 -1.45 0.59 18.56
CA THR A 178 -2.49 0.57 17.52
C THR A 178 -1.86 0.82 16.15
N ILE A 179 -2.56 0.43 15.10
CA ILE A 179 -2.24 0.78 13.72
C ILE A 179 -3.35 1.68 13.20
N ASP A 180 -3.05 2.93 12.89
CA ASP A 180 -4.03 3.84 12.30
C ASP A 180 -4.10 3.64 10.78
N LEU A 181 -2.98 3.30 10.16
CA LEU A 181 -2.88 2.97 8.74
C LEU A 181 -1.89 1.83 8.53
N ALA A 182 -2.27 0.82 7.74
CA ALA A 182 -1.32 -0.18 7.23
C ALA A 182 -1.36 -0.24 5.70
N PHE A 183 -0.19 -0.28 5.06
CA PHE A 183 -0.03 -0.52 3.63
C PHE A 183 0.66 -1.86 3.38
N PHE A 184 0.00 -2.74 2.63
CA PHE A 184 0.45 -4.10 2.32
C PHE A 184 0.87 -4.17 0.85
N ASP A 185 2.17 -4.12 0.60
CA ASP A 185 2.82 -4.16 -0.72
C ASP A 185 3.97 -5.18 -0.72
N ALA A 186 3.72 -6.36 -0.13
CA ALA A 186 4.72 -7.40 0.04
C ALA A 186 4.18 -8.79 -0.26
N ASN A 187 5.05 -9.63 -0.84
CA ASN A 187 4.89 -11.07 -1.14
C ASN A 187 3.78 -11.41 -2.17
N HIS A 188 2.64 -10.74 -2.14
CA HIS A 188 1.46 -10.93 -3.00
C HIS A 188 1.06 -12.41 -3.17
N GLN A 189 1.23 -13.20 -2.11
CA GLN A 189 0.80 -14.58 -1.99
C GLN A 189 -0.38 -14.68 -1.05
N GLU A 190 -1.35 -15.53 -1.39
CA GLU A 190 -2.61 -15.69 -0.64
C GLU A 190 -2.39 -15.86 0.86
N VAL A 191 -1.57 -16.86 1.23
CA VAL A 191 -1.34 -17.26 2.63
C VAL A 191 -0.63 -16.15 3.40
N SER A 192 0.42 -15.55 2.83
CA SER A 192 1.18 -14.50 3.49
C SER A 192 0.35 -13.23 3.68
N THR A 193 -0.40 -12.80 2.66
CA THR A 193 -1.27 -11.62 2.75
C THR A 193 -2.34 -11.80 3.83
N ILE A 194 -3.00 -12.97 3.89
CA ILE A 194 -3.98 -13.29 4.93
C ILE A 194 -3.33 -13.29 6.32
N ASN A 195 -2.16 -13.93 6.46
CA ASN A 195 -1.43 -14.00 7.73
C ASN A 195 -1.03 -12.60 8.24
N TYR A 196 -0.49 -11.75 7.36
CA TYR A 196 -0.14 -10.38 7.72
C TYR A 196 -1.37 -9.56 8.09
N PHE A 197 -2.48 -9.71 7.34
CA PHE A 197 -3.74 -9.07 7.66
C PHE A 197 -4.23 -9.43 9.06
N GLU A 198 -4.31 -10.71 9.41
CA GLU A 198 -4.80 -11.16 10.72
C GLU A 198 -3.88 -10.68 11.87
N GLN A 199 -2.56 -10.70 11.69
CA GLN A 199 -1.63 -10.14 12.66
C GLN A 199 -1.85 -8.63 12.86
N CYS A 200 -1.97 -7.86 11.78
CA CYS A 200 -2.23 -6.42 11.86
C CYS A 200 -3.63 -6.11 12.42
N LEU A 201 -4.62 -6.94 12.12
CA LEU A 201 -6.00 -6.79 12.60
C LEU A 201 -6.10 -6.85 14.12
N SER A 202 -5.17 -7.54 14.79
CA SER A 202 -5.06 -7.53 16.26
C SER A 202 -4.70 -6.16 16.85
N LYS A 203 -4.16 -5.24 16.03
CA LYS A 203 -3.79 -3.87 16.40
C LYS A 203 -4.70 -2.80 15.77
N ALA A 204 -5.69 -3.21 14.97
CA ALA A 204 -6.65 -2.30 14.37
C ALA A 204 -7.62 -1.74 15.43
N ASN A 205 -8.01 -0.48 15.24
CA ASN A 205 -9.06 0.20 15.96
C ASN A 205 -10.16 0.64 14.99
N LYS A 206 -11.25 1.24 15.49
CA LYS A 206 -12.41 1.61 14.65
C LYS A 206 -12.09 2.62 13.54
N ASN A 207 -11.02 3.41 13.69
CA ASN A 207 -10.60 4.41 12.71
C ASN A 207 -9.45 3.91 11.82
N SER A 208 -8.96 2.69 12.02
CA SER A 208 -7.91 2.13 11.19
C SER A 208 -8.32 2.04 9.72
N ILE A 209 -7.36 2.21 8.84
CA ILE A 209 -7.51 1.96 7.40
C ILE A 209 -6.41 1.02 6.95
N PHE A 210 -6.75 -0.10 6.31
CA PHE A 210 -5.77 -0.99 5.70
C PHE A 210 -5.85 -0.90 4.18
N ILE A 211 -4.70 -0.79 3.52
CA ILE A 211 -4.56 -0.66 2.07
C ILE A 211 -3.76 -1.84 1.55
N PHE A 212 -4.29 -2.57 0.58
CA PHE A 212 -3.66 -3.72 -0.05
C PHE A 212 -3.34 -3.42 -1.51
N ASP A 213 -2.09 -3.59 -1.92
CA ASP A 213 -1.70 -3.47 -3.32
C ASP A 213 -1.96 -4.77 -4.09
N ASP A 214 -2.24 -4.64 -5.38
CA ASP A 214 -2.28 -5.75 -6.34
C ASP A 214 -3.30 -6.86 -5.98
N ILE A 215 -4.48 -6.45 -5.47
CA ILE A 215 -5.56 -7.37 -5.01
C ILE A 215 -6.11 -8.33 -6.09
N HIS A 216 -5.90 -8.05 -7.38
CA HIS A 216 -6.27 -8.92 -8.50
C HIS A 216 -5.08 -9.43 -9.34
N TRP A 217 -3.87 -9.30 -8.82
CA TRP A 217 -2.65 -9.72 -9.53
C TRP A 217 -2.64 -11.21 -9.87
N SER A 218 -3.20 -12.05 -9.00
CA SER A 218 -3.24 -13.50 -9.14
C SER A 218 -4.53 -14.08 -8.55
N ASP A 219 -4.82 -15.36 -8.85
CA ASP A 219 -5.92 -16.06 -8.19
C ASP A 219 -5.77 -16.13 -6.68
N GLY A 220 -4.53 -16.19 -6.18
CA GLY A 220 -4.23 -16.16 -4.76
C GLY A 220 -4.59 -14.81 -4.14
N MET A 221 -4.24 -13.71 -4.80
CA MET A 221 -4.61 -12.36 -4.33
C MET A 221 -6.12 -12.12 -4.38
N ASP A 222 -6.81 -12.62 -5.41
CA ASP A 222 -8.27 -12.58 -5.47
C ASP A 222 -8.94 -13.32 -4.31
N LYS A 223 -8.37 -14.45 -3.89
CA LYS A 223 -8.84 -15.21 -2.72
C LYS A 223 -8.54 -14.49 -1.42
N ALA A 224 -7.33 -13.93 -1.27
CA ALA A 224 -6.96 -13.12 -0.11
C ALA A 224 -7.88 -11.90 0.04
N TRP A 225 -8.15 -11.17 -1.05
CA TRP A 225 -9.06 -10.04 -1.03
C TRP A 225 -10.49 -10.45 -0.65
N LYS A 226 -11.01 -11.55 -1.21
CA LYS A 226 -12.32 -12.10 -0.81
C LYS A 226 -12.35 -12.51 0.67
N TYR A 227 -11.26 -13.08 1.19
CA TYR A 227 -11.14 -13.41 2.61
C TYR A 227 -11.23 -12.16 3.47
N ILE A 228 -10.44 -11.12 3.15
CA ILE A 228 -10.42 -9.84 3.86
C ILE A 228 -11.80 -9.17 3.84
N CYS A 229 -12.48 -9.12 2.69
CA CYS A 229 -13.84 -8.56 2.58
C CYS A 229 -14.90 -9.33 3.40
N ARG A 230 -14.71 -10.64 3.60
CA ARG A 230 -15.63 -11.49 4.37
C ARG A 230 -15.36 -11.46 5.87
N ASN A 231 -14.14 -11.13 6.30
CA ASN A 231 -13.79 -11.02 7.72
C ASN A 231 -14.79 -10.12 8.46
N SER A 232 -15.28 -10.55 9.62
CA SER A 232 -16.36 -9.87 10.36
C SER A 232 -16.00 -8.46 10.82
N LYS A 233 -14.70 -8.16 11.04
CA LYS A 233 -14.21 -6.84 11.41
C LYS A 233 -14.04 -5.89 10.23
N SER A 234 -13.87 -6.41 9.01
CA SER A 234 -13.88 -5.58 7.80
C SER A 234 -15.32 -5.10 7.56
N VAL A 235 -15.55 -3.80 7.74
CA VAL A 235 -16.88 -3.20 7.66
C VAL A 235 -17.11 -2.66 6.25
N VAL A 236 -16.35 -1.65 5.84
CA VAL A 236 -16.42 -1.13 4.48
C VAL A 236 -15.17 -1.54 3.74
N THR A 237 -15.32 -2.11 2.54
CA THR A 237 -14.19 -2.31 1.62
C THR A 237 -14.42 -1.57 0.31
N ILE A 238 -13.34 -1.07 -0.27
CA ILE A 238 -13.34 -0.39 -1.55
C ILE A 238 -12.27 -1.05 -2.43
N ASP A 239 -12.71 -1.59 -3.55
CA ASP A 239 -11.90 -2.24 -4.57
C ASP A 239 -11.72 -1.25 -5.74
N LEU A 240 -10.47 -0.80 -5.92
CA LEU A 240 -10.02 0.08 -7.00
C LEU A 240 -9.27 -0.70 -8.09
N PHE A 241 -9.52 -2.01 -8.19
CA PHE A 241 -8.83 -2.99 -9.01
C PHE A 241 -7.37 -3.24 -8.66
N SER A 242 -6.54 -2.21 -8.76
CA SER A 242 -5.11 -2.27 -8.42
C SER A 242 -4.86 -2.20 -6.91
N MET A 243 -5.86 -1.79 -6.14
CA MET A 243 -5.73 -1.55 -4.70
C MET A 243 -7.05 -1.84 -3.99
N GLY A 244 -6.97 -2.43 -2.81
CA GLY A 244 -8.09 -2.62 -1.90
C GLY A 244 -7.93 -1.75 -0.66
N ILE A 245 -9.01 -1.11 -0.20
CA ILE A 245 -9.03 -0.27 1.00
C ILE A 245 -10.06 -0.86 1.96
N VAL A 246 -9.72 -0.99 3.24
CA VAL A 246 -10.56 -1.60 4.28
C VAL A 246 -10.71 -0.66 5.46
N PHE A 247 -11.94 -0.46 5.90
CA PHE A 247 -12.31 0.31 7.08
C PHE A 247 -12.96 -0.59 8.13
N PHE A 248 -12.70 -0.27 9.40
CA PHE A 248 -13.10 -1.10 10.55
C PHE A 248 -14.14 -0.45 11.47
N ASN A 249 -14.71 0.70 11.09
CA ASN A 249 -15.67 1.41 11.93
C ASN A 249 -17.01 0.64 12.02
N PRO A 250 -17.37 0.04 13.17
CA PRO A 250 -18.60 -0.76 13.31
C PRO A 250 -19.89 0.07 13.24
N GLU A 251 -19.78 1.41 13.30
CA GLU A 251 -20.92 2.33 13.14
C GLU A 251 -21.34 2.46 11.66
N LEU A 252 -20.50 2.02 10.72
CA LEU A 252 -20.83 2.00 9.29
C LEU A 252 -21.57 0.70 8.92
N ASN A 253 -22.39 0.80 7.88
CA ASN A 253 -23.01 -0.40 7.29
C ASN A 253 -21.98 -1.22 6.54
N LYS A 254 -21.91 -2.52 6.84
CA LYS A 254 -21.00 -3.42 6.15
C LYS A 254 -21.32 -3.50 4.67
N HIS A 255 -20.36 -3.15 3.82
CA HIS A 255 -20.54 -3.15 2.37
C HIS A 255 -19.21 -3.23 1.62
N ASN A 256 -19.22 -3.88 0.45
CA ASN A 256 -18.04 -3.99 -0.41
C ASN A 256 -18.32 -3.23 -1.72
N TYR A 257 -17.57 -2.16 -1.95
CA TYR A 257 -17.70 -1.31 -3.13
C TYR A 257 -16.62 -1.66 -4.16
N LYS A 258 -16.99 -1.62 -5.45
CA LYS A 258 -16.05 -1.64 -6.57
C LYS A 258 -16.17 -0.31 -7.30
N ILE A 259 -15.09 0.45 -7.43
CA ILE A 259 -15.15 1.85 -7.90
C ILE A 259 -14.15 2.07 -9.02
N LYS A 260 -14.62 2.49 -10.19
CA LYS A 260 -13.73 2.84 -11.31
C LYS A 260 -12.73 3.92 -10.90
N TYR A 261 -11.43 3.62 -11.02
CA TYR A 261 -10.35 4.50 -10.59
C TYR A 261 -9.36 4.77 -11.73
#